data_AF-A0A2G4GLR5-F1
#
_entry.id   AF-A0A2G4GLR5-F1
#
_cell.length_a   1.000
_cell.length_b   1.000
_cell.length_c   1.000
_cell.angle_alpha   90.00
_cell.angle_beta   90.00
_cell.angle_gamma   90.00
#
_symmetry.space_group_name_H-M   'P 1'
#
loop_
_entity.id
_entity.type
_entity.pdbx_description
1 polymer ?
#
loop_
_entity_poly.entity_id
_entity_poly.type
_entity_poly.pdbx_seq_one_letter_code
_entity_poly.pdbx_strand_id
1 'polypeptide(L)'
;MTTTIPNGRLGNQLIRNLAVSLLAEKHNLKVNYCAKDIIEQLGIELFSGNNIYTNTQLLNDDNYFSIYNSEKLNYNLNPNNNFFQTKEITNFLYNHLYNIKSKIIEKNPFKNRYKNNNDLFIHVRLNDVSHLNPGIHYYLNAIKKINFDTIFISTDDPNHSIIKILLENPNAKLIQRNEIHTFQFGSTCKHILLSHGSFSAIIGYLSFYSTVYYPEYDQNKIWYGDMFSINGWIKCQNPLKLKNLLINHLQFIVKKIVNIVF
;
A
#
# COMPACT_ATOMS: atom_id res chain seq x y z
N MET A 1 -2.77 26.60 13.06
CA MET A 1 -1.66 25.80 12.48
C MET A 1 -2.23 24.51 11.90
N THR A 2 -1.55 23.94 10.90
CA THR A 2 -1.95 22.66 10.28
C THR A 2 -1.71 21.51 11.26
N THR A 3 -2.69 20.61 11.39
CA THR A 3 -2.59 19.45 12.28
C THR A 3 -3.19 18.23 11.60
N THR A 4 -2.47 17.11 11.63
CA THR A 4 -3.01 15.79 11.31
C THR A 4 -3.43 15.08 12.59
N ILE A 5 -4.62 14.49 12.62
CA ILE A 5 -5.16 13.74 13.76
C ILE A 5 -5.00 12.22 13.54
N PRO A 6 -5.06 11.36 14.59
CA PRO A 6 -4.95 9.90 14.45
C PRO A 6 -6.24 9.26 13.87
N ASN A 7 -6.59 9.63 12.64
CA ASN A 7 -7.69 9.05 11.87
C ASN A 7 -7.19 7.97 10.90
N GLY A 8 -7.83 6.81 10.87
CA GLY A 8 -7.39 5.62 10.14
C GLY A 8 -6.23 4.88 10.84
N ARG A 9 -5.81 3.73 10.27
CA ARG A 9 -4.68 2.92 10.79
C ARG A 9 -3.34 3.51 10.36
N LEU A 10 -2.22 2.95 10.86
CA LEU A 10 -0.89 3.51 10.63
C LEU A 10 -0.56 3.74 9.14
N GLY A 11 -0.96 2.82 8.25
CA GLY A 11 -0.78 3.02 6.80
C GLY A 11 -1.48 4.27 6.26
N ASN A 12 -2.70 4.56 6.72
CA ASN A 12 -3.42 5.79 6.35
C ASN A 12 -2.75 7.04 6.93
N GLN A 13 -2.33 6.96 8.20
CA GLN A 13 -1.66 8.06 8.89
C GLN A 13 -0.33 8.40 8.21
N LEU A 14 0.45 7.40 7.81
CA LEU A 14 1.72 7.60 7.11
C LEU A 14 1.52 8.29 5.76
N ILE A 15 0.60 7.82 4.92
CA ILE A 15 0.29 8.44 3.62
C ILE A 15 -0.14 9.89 3.81
N ARG A 16 -1.08 10.17 4.73
CA ARG A 16 -1.54 11.53 5.01
C ARG A 16 -0.42 12.43 5.51
N ASN A 17 0.37 11.97 6.47
CA ASN A 17 1.46 12.76 7.03
C ASN A 17 2.52 13.08 5.98
N LEU A 18 2.86 12.11 5.14
CA LEU A 18 3.83 12.32 4.06
C LEU A 18 3.29 13.32 3.03
N ALA A 19 2.04 13.18 2.63
CA ALA A 19 1.38 14.13 1.72
C ALA A 19 1.40 15.56 2.27
N VAL A 20 1.09 15.74 3.55
CA VAL A 20 1.12 17.04 4.23
C VAL A 20 2.55 17.55 4.41
N SER A 21 3.52 16.66 4.67
CA SER A 21 4.94 17.01 4.81
C SER A 21 5.51 17.64 3.55
N LEU A 22 5.17 17.12 2.37
CA LEU A 22 5.65 17.67 1.10
C LEU A 22 5.05 19.05 0.80
N LEU A 23 3.79 19.29 1.17
CA LEU A 23 3.19 20.61 1.12
C LEU A 23 3.84 21.56 2.13
N ALA A 24 4.12 21.06 3.33
CA ALA A 24 4.75 21.84 4.38
C ALA A 24 6.15 22.28 4.00
N GLU A 25 6.94 21.39 3.40
CA GLU A 25 8.27 21.68 2.85
C GLU A 25 8.19 22.75 1.77
N LYS A 26 7.27 22.60 0.81
CA LYS A 26 7.07 23.55 -0.29
C LYS A 26 6.73 24.97 0.20
N HIS A 27 5.92 25.08 1.24
CA HIS A 27 5.34 26.35 1.70
C HIS A 27 5.87 26.84 3.05
N ASN A 28 6.90 26.17 3.60
CA ASN A 28 7.42 26.39 4.95
C ASN A 28 6.32 26.40 6.04
N LEU A 29 5.30 25.55 5.89
CA LEU A 29 4.12 25.51 6.77
C LEU A 29 4.45 24.80 8.09
N LYS A 30 4.04 25.38 9.22
CA LYS A 30 4.12 24.70 10.52
C LYS A 30 3.06 23.61 10.62
N VAL A 31 3.50 22.40 10.93
CA VAL A 31 2.61 21.24 11.06
C VAL A 31 2.86 20.49 12.37
N ASN A 32 1.77 20.06 13.02
CA ASN A 32 1.80 19.03 14.06
C ASN A 32 1.29 17.70 13.50
N TYR A 33 2.15 16.68 13.54
CA TYR A 33 1.87 15.37 12.96
C TYR A 33 1.39 14.36 14.00
N CYS A 34 0.37 13.56 13.67
CA CYS A 34 0.00 12.39 14.48
C CYS A 34 1.02 11.26 14.23
N ALA A 35 1.30 10.41 15.22
CA ALA A 35 2.22 9.27 15.05
C ALA A 35 3.61 9.64 14.47
N LYS A 36 4.06 10.88 14.68
CA LYS A 36 5.36 11.38 14.18
C LYS A 36 6.51 10.46 14.60
N ASP A 37 6.61 10.21 15.91
CA ASP A 37 7.70 9.42 16.50
C ASP A 37 7.73 7.98 15.99
N ILE A 38 6.56 7.44 15.61
CA ILE A 38 6.41 6.10 15.05
C ILE A 38 6.88 6.09 13.58
N ILE A 39 6.53 7.11 12.79
CA ILE A 39 6.96 7.23 11.39
C ILE A 39 8.47 7.49 11.29
N GLU A 40 9.03 8.30 12.18
CA GLU A 40 10.48 8.58 12.20
C GLU A 40 11.34 7.35 12.53
N GLN A 41 10.77 6.32 13.17
CA GLN A 41 11.45 5.02 13.33
C GLN A 41 11.68 4.30 12.00
N LEU A 42 10.96 4.65 10.93
CA LEU A 42 11.21 4.16 9.57
C LEU A 42 12.31 4.93 8.85
N GLY A 43 12.89 5.97 9.46
CA GLY A 43 13.83 6.87 8.80
C GLY A 43 13.15 7.86 7.84
N ILE A 44 11.84 8.07 7.99
CA ILE A 44 11.05 9.05 7.26
C ILE A 44 10.91 10.29 8.12
N GLU A 45 11.64 11.34 7.77
CA GLU A 45 11.59 12.64 8.44
C GLU A 45 10.39 13.45 7.92
N LEU A 46 9.55 13.95 8.82
CA LEU A 46 8.41 14.79 8.47
C LEU A 46 8.75 16.27 8.66
N PHE A 47 8.77 17.04 7.58
CA PHE A 47 9.10 18.46 7.58
C PHE A 47 8.05 19.28 8.33
N SER A 48 8.48 20.22 9.16
CA SER A 48 7.60 21.20 9.80
C SER A 48 8.29 22.56 9.80
N GLY A 49 7.71 23.52 9.07
CA GLY A 49 8.26 24.85 8.89
C GLY A 49 7.91 25.80 10.04
N ASN A 50 7.84 27.09 9.74
CA ASN A 50 7.59 28.14 10.72
C ASN A 50 6.28 28.90 10.50
N ASN A 51 5.70 28.84 9.29
CA ASN A 51 4.53 29.66 8.96
C ASN A 51 3.26 29.12 9.64
N ILE A 52 2.57 30.00 10.37
CA ILE A 52 1.26 29.74 10.96
C ILE A 52 0.32 30.85 10.50
N TYR A 53 -0.85 30.48 10.00
CA TYR A 53 -1.86 31.43 9.56
C TYR A 53 -3.08 31.42 10.48
N THR A 54 -3.93 32.43 10.38
CA THR A 54 -5.19 32.53 11.14
C THR A 54 -6.31 31.70 10.51
N ASN A 55 -6.37 31.66 9.18
CA ASN A 55 -7.36 30.87 8.45
C ASN A 55 -6.89 29.43 8.21
N THR A 56 -7.84 28.50 8.07
CA THR A 56 -7.58 27.09 7.75
C THR A 56 -8.54 26.64 6.66
N GLN A 57 -8.02 26.04 5.58
CA GLN A 57 -8.81 25.48 4.49
C GLN A 57 -8.72 23.96 4.44
N LEU A 58 -9.75 23.32 3.90
CA LEU A 58 -9.77 21.87 3.70
C LEU A 58 -8.69 21.47 2.68
N LEU A 59 -7.95 20.41 2.98
CA LEU A 59 -7.06 19.74 2.04
C LEU A 59 -7.65 18.36 1.69
N ASN A 60 -7.83 18.11 0.40
CA ASN A 60 -8.39 16.86 -0.14
C ASN A 60 -7.64 16.42 -1.41
N ASP A 61 -8.11 15.35 -2.06
CA ASP A 61 -7.46 14.82 -3.27
C ASP A 61 -7.55 15.82 -4.44
N ASP A 62 -8.70 16.48 -4.58
CA ASP A 62 -8.99 17.39 -5.70
C ASP A 62 -8.12 18.64 -5.71
N ASN A 63 -7.78 19.16 -4.52
CA ASN A 63 -6.99 20.38 -4.38
C ASN A 63 -5.52 20.14 -4.03
N TYR A 64 -5.09 18.89 -3.87
CA TYR A 64 -3.73 18.58 -3.42
C TYR A 64 -2.66 19.20 -4.34
N PHE A 65 -2.74 18.94 -5.64
CA PHE A 65 -1.74 19.43 -6.59
C PHE A 65 -1.90 20.90 -6.95
N SER A 66 -3.11 21.46 -6.90
CA SER A 66 -3.28 22.91 -7.11
C SER A 66 -2.62 23.71 -5.97
N ILE A 67 -2.72 23.21 -4.73
CA ILE A 67 -2.01 23.78 -3.58
C ILE A 67 -0.50 23.51 -3.66
N TYR A 68 -0.09 22.30 -4.03
CA TYR A 68 1.34 21.97 -4.16
C TYR A 68 2.06 22.86 -5.19
N ASN A 69 1.39 23.14 -6.30
CA ASN A 69 1.94 23.93 -7.40
C ASN A 69 1.74 25.45 -7.23
N SER A 70 1.00 25.90 -6.21
CA SER A 70 0.87 27.34 -5.97
C SER A 70 2.20 27.96 -5.55
N GLU A 71 2.41 29.24 -5.86
CA GLU A 71 3.64 29.93 -5.48
C GLU A 71 3.68 30.27 -3.98
N LYS A 72 2.52 30.60 -3.41
CA LYS A 72 2.37 31.02 -2.03
C LYS A 72 1.13 30.38 -1.42
N LEU A 73 1.24 30.08 -0.13
CA LEU A 73 0.15 29.68 0.72
C LEU A 73 0.00 30.72 1.84
N ASN A 74 -1.23 31.16 2.12
CA ASN A 74 -1.53 32.14 3.17
C ASN A 74 -2.59 31.65 4.16
N TYR A 75 -2.77 30.32 4.25
CA TYR A 75 -3.69 29.65 5.15
C TYR A 75 -3.08 28.32 5.63
N ASN A 76 -3.54 27.82 6.79
CA ASN A 76 -3.24 26.47 7.23
C ASN A 76 -4.11 25.46 6.46
N LEU A 77 -3.75 24.19 6.53
CA LEU A 77 -4.46 23.09 5.89
C LEU A 77 -5.15 22.21 6.93
N ASN A 78 -6.34 21.73 6.61
CA ASN A 78 -7.04 20.68 7.36
C ASN A 78 -7.10 19.40 6.51
N PRO A 79 -6.21 18.43 6.76
CA PRO A 79 -6.12 17.19 5.96
C PRO A 79 -6.97 16.04 6.52
N ASN A 80 -7.73 16.26 7.61
CA ASN A 80 -8.16 15.16 8.49
C ASN A 80 -9.31 14.31 7.97
N ASN A 81 -10.03 14.81 6.96
CA ASN A 81 -11.12 14.10 6.29
C ASN A 81 -10.68 13.45 4.98
N ASN A 82 -9.36 13.31 4.76
CA ASN A 82 -8.83 12.69 3.56
C ASN A 82 -7.62 11.77 3.85
N PHE A 83 -7.37 10.82 2.94
CA PHE A 83 -6.26 9.87 3.04
C PHE A 83 -5.22 9.97 1.93
N PHE A 84 -5.45 10.75 0.87
CA PHE A 84 -4.45 11.02 -0.17
C PHE A 84 -4.02 9.76 -0.94
N GLN A 85 -5.01 8.96 -1.34
CA GLN A 85 -4.81 7.60 -1.88
C GLN A 85 -5.08 7.49 -3.38
N THR A 86 -5.20 8.61 -4.11
CA THR A 86 -5.27 8.60 -5.57
C THR A 86 -3.96 8.12 -6.19
N LYS A 87 -4.01 7.68 -7.45
CA LYS A 87 -2.85 7.19 -8.19
C LYS A 87 -1.76 8.24 -8.30
N GLU A 88 -2.15 9.46 -8.61
CA GLU A 88 -1.25 10.57 -8.86
C GLU A 88 -0.52 10.95 -7.56
N ILE A 89 -1.27 11.08 -6.46
CA ILE A 89 -0.68 11.45 -5.17
C ILE A 89 0.21 10.31 -4.67
N THR A 90 -0.24 9.06 -4.70
CA THR A 90 0.58 7.94 -4.21
C THR A 90 1.83 7.69 -5.02
N ASN A 91 1.81 7.87 -6.35
CA ASN A 91 3.03 7.84 -7.15
C ASN A 91 3.99 8.98 -6.78
N PHE A 92 3.46 10.18 -6.52
CA PHE A 92 4.27 11.31 -6.05
C PHE A 92 4.95 11.01 -4.69
N LEU A 93 4.19 10.43 -3.75
CA LEU A 93 4.73 10.00 -2.45
C LEU A 93 5.76 8.86 -2.58
N TYR A 94 5.48 7.86 -3.42
CA TYR A 94 6.39 6.75 -3.70
C TYR A 94 7.73 7.26 -4.24
N ASN A 95 7.71 8.19 -5.19
CA ASN A 95 8.93 8.79 -5.74
C ASN A 95 9.73 9.55 -4.67
N HIS A 96 9.06 10.28 -3.78
CA HIS A 96 9.74 10.91 -2.65
C HIS A 96 10.40 9.87 -1.73
N LEU A 97 9.68 8.80 -1.34
CA LEU A 97 10.24 7.72 -0.52
C LEU A 97 11.46 7.07 -1.20
N TYR A 98 11.40 6.88 -2.52
CA TYR A 98 12.53 6.36 -3.30
C TYR A 98 13.73 7.30 -3.27
N ASN A 99 13.53 8.62 -3.31
CA ASN A 99 14.61 9.61 -3.23
C ASN A 99 15.30 9.60 -1.87
N ILE A 100 14.57 9.34 -0.78
CA ILE A 100 15.12 9.28 0.58
C ILE A 100 15.47 7.85 1.04
N LYS A 101 15.44 6.86 0.15
CA LYS A 101 15.58 5.43 0.49
C LYS A 101 16.83 5.08 1.31
N SER A 102 17.94 5.79 1.13
CA SER A 102 19.18 5.55 1.88
C SER A 102 18.99 5.77 3.39
N LYS A 103 18.29 6.84 3.78
CA LYS A 103 17.96 7.12 5.19
C LYS A 103 17.06 6.03 5.79
N ILE A 104 16.05 5.63 5.02
CA ILE A 104 15.10 4.57 5.41
C ILE A 104 15.82 3.24 5.62
N ILE A 105 16.67 2.85 4.66
CA ILE A 105 17.46 1.62 4.74
C ILE A 105 18.39 1.66 5.95
N GLU A 106 19.09 2.77 6.19
CA GLU A 106 20.05 2.87 7.28
C GLU A 106 19.38 2.76 8.67
N LYS A 107 18.15 3.27 8.80
CA LYS A 107 17.35 3.15 10.04
C LYS A 107 16.75 1.75 10.24
N ASN A 108 16.65 0.94 9.18
CA ASN A 108 16.02 -0.37 9.23
C ASN A 108 16.93 -1.38 9.99
N PRO A 109 16.46 -1.99 11.11
CA PRO A 109 17.26 -2.97 11.86
C PRO A 109 17.57 -4.24 11.05
N PHE A 110 16.84 -4.48 9.95
CA PHE A 110 17.03 -5.61 9.05
C PHE A 110 17.86 -5.25 7.80
N LYS A 111 18.54 -4.08 7.78
CA LYS A 111 19.19 -3.52 6.57
C LYS A 111 20.13 -4.48 5.83
N ASN A 112 20.80 -5.38 6.54
CA ASN A 112 21.72 -6.36 5.93
C ASN A 112 21.03 -7.37 5.00
N ARG A 113 19.69 -7.48 5.09
CA ARG A 113 18.89 -8.37 4.23
C ARG A 113 18.60 -7.78 2.86
N TYR A 114 18.60 -6.46 2.69
CA TYR A 114 18.35 -5.85 1.37
C TYR A 114 19.33 -6.42 0.34
N LYS A 115 18.79 -6.92 -0.78
CA LYS A 115 19.53 -7.61 -1.87
C LYS A 115 20.24 -8.93 -1.49
N ASN A 116 20.18 -9.37 -0.24
CA ASN A 116 20.92 -10.52 0.29
C ASN A 116 20.00 -11.67 0.74
N ASN A 117 18.81 -11.78 0.16
CA ASN A 117 17.90 -12.90 0.37
C ASN A 117 17.10 -13.19 -0.90
N ASN A 118 16.45 -14.35 -0.98
CA ASN A 118 15.50 -14.71 -2.03
C ASN A 118 14.13 -15.04 -1.41
N ASP A 119 13.78 -14.37 -0.31
CA ASP A 119 12.56 -14.67 0.44
C ASP A 119 11.32 -14.00 -0.18
N LEU A 120 10.17 -14.64 0.03
CA LEU A 120 8.85 -14.12 -0.31
C LEU A 120 8.15 -13.64 0.97
N PHE A 121 7.81 -12.36 1.03
CA PHE A 121 6.94 -11.81 2.06
C PHE A 121 5.50 -11.72 1.55
N ILE A 122 4.53 -12.21 2.32
CA ILE A 122 3.10 -12.15 2.01
C ILE A 122 2.40 -11.36 3.11
N HIS A 123 1.72 -10.27 2.74
CA HIS A 123 0.80 -9.58 3.63
C HIS A 123 -0.64 -9.99 3.33
N VAL A 124 -1.38 -10.42 4.36
CA VAL A 124 -2.76 -10.92 4.24
C VAL A 124 -3.66 -10.17 5.21
N ARG A 125 -4.46 -9.24 4.67
CA ARG A 125 -5.44 -8.44 5.44
C ARG A 125 -6.78 -9.16 5.60
N LEU A 126 -7.23 -9.40 6.82
CA LEU A 126 -8.35 -10.31 7.13
C LEU A 126 -9.33 -9.87 8.23
N ASN A 127 -9.13 -8.77 8.98
CA ASN A 127 -10.14 -8.35 9.97
C ASN A 127 -11.43 -7.79 9.31
N ASP A 128 -11.72 -6.52 9.55
CA ASP A 128 -12.91 -5.75 9.12
C ASP A 128 -13.17 -5.75 7.61
N VAL A 129 -12.20 -6.18 6.81
CA VAL A 129 -12.29 -6.23 5.34
C VAL A 129 -11.96 -7.62 4.77
N SER A 130 -12.10 -8.71 5.55
CA SER A 130 -11.94 -10.10 5.06
C SER A 130 -12.70 -10.39 3.76
N HIS A 131 -13.95 -9.92 3.68
CA HIS A 131 -14.82 -10.09 2.51
C HIS A 131 -14.30 -9.39 1.25
N LEU A 132 -13.39 -8.42 1.39
CA LEU A 132 -12.72 -7.70 0.30
C LEU A 132 -11.32 -8.26 0.00
N ASN A 133 -10.88 -9.31 0.70
CA ASN A 133 -9.61 -9.97 0.42
C ASN A 133 -9.63 -10.63 -0.98
N PRO A 134 -8.51 -10.65 -1.72
CA PRO A 134 -8.44 -11.28 -3.04
C PRO A 134 -8.68 -12.80 -3.03
N GLY A 135 -8.64 -13.44 -1.85
CA GLY A 135 -8.98 -14.84 -1.64
C GLY A 135 -7.80 -15.79 -1.84
N ILE A 136 -7.93 -17.03 -1.37
CA ILE A 136 -6.81 -17.99 -1.34
C ILE A 136 -6.22 -18.30 -2.73
N HIS A 137 -7.06 -18.35 -3.77
CA HIS A 137 -6.60 -18.65 -5.13
C HIS A 137 -5.64 -17.58 -5.67
N TYR A 138 -5.81 -16.33 -5.29
CA TYR A 138 -4.86 -15.27 -5.66
C TYR A 138 -3.46 -15.58 -5.13
N TYR A 139 -3.34 -15.88 -3.84
CA TYR A 139 -2.05 -16.15 -3.21
C TYR A 139 -1.40 -17.40 -3.78
N LEU A 140 -2.13 -18.52 -3.87
CA LEU A 140 -1.59 -19.78 -4.38
C LEU A 140 -1.09 -19.66 -5.82
N ASN A 141 -1.77 -18.89 -6.68
CA ASN A 141 -1.35 -18.73 -8.06
C ASN A 141 -0.14 -17.79 -8.22
N ALA A 142 -0.02 -16.78 -7.36
CA ALA A 142 1.18 -15.95 -7.31
C ALA A 142 2.38 -16.77 -6.82
N ILE A 143 2.24 -17.50 -5.71
CA ILE A 143 3.29 -18.35 -5.12
C ILE A 143 3.85 -19.33 -6.16
N LYS A 144 3.01 -19.97 -6.97
CA LYS A 144 3.45 -20.90 -8.05
C LYS A 144 4.38 -20.28 -9.10
N LYS A 145 4.38 -18.95 -9.26
CA LYS A 145 5.13 -18.24 -10.30
C LYS A 145 6.40 -17.57 -9.78
N ILE A 146 6.61 -17.58 -8.46
CA ILE A 146 7.71 -16.88 -7.81
C ILE A 146 8.72 -17.92 -7.34
N ASN A 147 9.98 -17.78 -7.74
CA ASN A 147 11.07 -18.59 -7.20
C ASN A 147 11.60 -17.93 -5.91
N PHE A 148 11.46 -18.62 -4.77
CA PHE A 148 11.84 -18.11 -3.45
C PHE A 148 12.36 -19.24 -2.55
N ASP A 149 13.06 -18.86 -1.47
CA ASP A 149 13.62 -19.81 -0.50
C ASP A 149 12.67 -20.02 0.69
N THR A 150 12.27 -18.93 1.36
CA THR A 150 11.34 -18.94 2.51
C THR A 150 10.12 -18.07 2.24
N ILE A 151 8.95 -18.45 2.77
CA ILE A 151 7.76 -17.60 2.80
C ILE A 151 7.59 -17.03 4.21
N PHE A 152 7.46 -15.72 4.33
CA PHE A 152 7.06 -15.03 5.55
C PHE A 152 5.66 -14.46 5.40
N ILE A 153 4.75 -14.81 6.31
CA ILE A 153 3.36 -14.38 6.26
C ILE A 153 3.10 -13.42 7.42
N SER A 154 2.56 -12.25 7.12
CA SER A 154 2.05 -11.30 8.10
C SER A 154 0.55 -11.10 7.89
N THR A 155 -0.20 -11.11 8.99
CA THR A 155 -1.65 -11.00 8.96
C THR A 155 -2.17 -10.46 10.29
N ASP A 156 -3.36 -9.86 10.24
CA ASP A 156 -4.11 -9.41 11.40
C ASP A 156 -5.11 -10.46 11.94
N ASP A 157 -5.25 -11.62 11.28
CA ASP A 157 -5.99 -12.79 11.78
C ASP A 157 -5.24 -14.10 11.47
N PRO A 158 -4.42 -14.62 12.40
CA PRO A 158 -3.62 -15.82 12.17
C PRO A 158 -4.44 -17.13 12.12
N ASN A 159 -5.69 -17.13 12.59
CA ASN A 159 -6.52 -18.32 12.67
C ASN A 159 -7.44 -18.52 11.46
N HIS A 160 -7.46 -17.54 10.56
CA HIS A 160 -8.28 -17.57 9.36
C HIS A 160 -7.89 -18.73 8.42
N SER A 161 -8.87 -19.26 7.70
CA SER A 161 -8.70 -20.40 6.77
C SER A 161 -7.63 -20.15 5.71
N ILE A 162 -7.58 -18.93 5.15
CA ILE A 162 -6.53 -18.51 4.19
C ILE A 162 -5.14 -18.71 4.78
N ILE A 163 -4.91 -18.31 6.03
CA ILE A 163 -3.60 -18.41 6.67
C ILE A 163 -3.23 -19.86 6.93
N LYS A 164 -4.18 -20.66 7.41
CA LYS A 164 -3.99 -22.10 7.61
C LYS A 164 -3.54 -22.79 6.32
N ILE A 165 -4.20 -22.51 5.19
CA ILE A 165 -3.84 -23.08 3.89
C ILE A 165 -2.45 -22.61 3.44
N LEU A 166 -2.11 -21.33 3.64
CA LEU A 166 -0.79 -20.83 3.26
C LEU A 166 0.34 -21.46 4.12
N LEU A 167 0.06 -21.80 5.37
CA LEU A 167 0.99 -22.48 6.28
C LEU A 167 1.16 -23.98 6.01
N GLU A 168 0.35 -24.57 5.13
CA GLU A 168 0.60 -25.94 4.65
C GLU A 168 1.87 -26.03 3.78
N ASN A 169 2.37 -24.89 3.28
CA ASN A 169 3.66 -24.84 2.61
C ASN A 169 4.80 -25.01 3.64
N PRO A 170 5.69 -26.02 3.49
CA PRO A 170 6.73 -26.31 4.49
C PRO A 170 7.76 -25.18 4.67
N ASN A 171 7.90 -24.29 3.67
CA ASN A 171 8.79 -23.14 3.74
C ASN A 171 8.11 -21.89 4.33
N ALA A 172 6.83 -21.99 4.72
CA ALA A 172 6.08 -20.86 5.25
C ALA A 172 6.23 -20.69 6.76
N LYS A 173 6.38 -19.42 7.16
CA LYS A 173 6.52 -19.00 8.55
C LYS A 173 5.59 -17.82 8.80
N LEU A 174 4.74 -17.95 9.81
CA LEU A 174 3.98 -16.81 10.32
C LEU A 174 4.93 -15.89 11.09
N ILE A 175 4.88 -14.59 10.80
CA ILE A 175 5.57 -13.58 11.59
C ILE A 175 4.57 -12.75 12.39
N GLN A 176 4.90 -12.53 13.66
CA GLN A 176 4.15 -11.64 14.54
C GLN A 176 5.12 -10.53 14.98
N ARG A 177 4.91 -9.35 14.41
CA ARG A 177 5.71 -8.15 14.68
C ARG A 177 4.76 -6.97 14.86
N ASN A 178 5.22 -5.93 15.55
CA ASN A 178 4.50 -4.66 15.53
C ASN A 178 4.50 -4.06 14.11
N GLU A 179 3.70 -3.02 13.90
CA GLU A 179 3.50 -2.44 12.56
C GLU A 179 4.81 -1.94 11.93
N ILE A 180 5.65 -1.24 12.71
CA ILE A 180 6.95 -0.71 12.25
C ILE A 180 7.91 -1.83 11.85
N HIS A 181 8.08 -2.83 12.71
CA HIS A 181 8.94 -3.97 12.44
C HIS A 181 8.39 -4.82 11.29
N THR A 182 7.08 -4.83 11.05
CA THR A 182 6.47 -5.51 9.90
C THR A 182 6.84 -4.78 8.60
N PHE A 183 6.72 -3.45 8.56
CA PHE A 183 7.17 -2.64 7.42
C PHE A 183 8.67 -2.81 7.15
N GLN A 184 9.49 -2.69 8.20
CA GLN A 184 10.93 -2.82 8.12
C GLN A 184 11.35 -4.22 7.66
N PHE A 185 10.81 -5.29 8.24
CA PHE A 185 11.17 -6.65 7.86
C PHE A 185 10.65 -7.00 6.46
N GLY A 186 9.36 -6.78 6.22
CA GLY A 186 8.71 -7.13 4.96
C GLY A 186 9.40 -6.48 3.77
N SER A 187 9.73 -5.19 3.88
CA SER A 187 10.40 -4.43 2.81
C SER A 187 11.80 -4.94 2.43
N THR A 188 12.42 -5.81 3.24
CA THR A 188 13.72 -6.41 2.90
C THR A 188 13.62 -7.63 1.99
N CYS A 189 12.46 -8.28 1.90
CA CYS A 189 12.32 -9.54 1.17
C CYS A 189 12.37 -9.30 -0.34
N LYS A 190 13.04 -10.17 -1.09
CA LYS A 190 13.22 -10.01 -2.55
C LYS A 190 11.91 -10.02 -3.32
N HIS A 191 10.92 -10.77 -2.83
CA HIS A 191 9.58 -10.82 -3.42
C HIS A 191 8.54 -10.39 -2.39
N ILE A 192 7.58 -9.59 -2.81
CA ILE A 192 6.51 -9.07 -1.95
C ILE A 192 5.17 -9.37 -2.59
N LEU A 193 4.31 -10.10 -1.91
CA LEU A 193 2.94 -10.39 -2.34
C LEU A 193 1.96 -9.69 -1.40
N LEU A 194 1.30 -8.68 -1.92
CA LEU A 194 0.42 -7.81 -1.14
C LEU A 194 -1.03 -8.28 -1.17
N SER A 195 -1.80 -7.91 -0.16
CA SER A 195 -3.25 -7.81 -0.24
C SER A 195 -3.66 -6.34 -0.51
N HIS A 196 -4.95 -6.04 -0.46
CA HIS A 196 -5.43 -4.66 -0.54
C HIS A 196 -5.15 -3.87 0.77
N GLY A 197 -5.34 -2.55 0.72
CA GLY A 197 -5.28 -1.64 1.87
C GLY A 197 -3.95 -0.89 2.04
N SER A 198 -4.00 0.22 2.79
CA SER A 198 -2.88 1.16 2.97
C SER A 198 -1.66 0.53 3.62
N PHE A 199 -1.87 -0.36 4.59
CA PHE A 199 -0.80 -1.10 5.25
C PHE A 199 0.03 -1.92 4.26
N SER A 200 -0.65 -2.64 3.35
CA SER A 200 -0.02 -3.40 2.27
C SER A 200 0.75 -2.47 1.32
N ALA A 201 0.14 -1.35 0.94
CA ALA A 201 0.75 -0.39 0.02
C ALA A 201 2.06 0.17 0.59
N ILE A 202 2.10 0.54 1.87
CA ILE A 202 3.32 1.03 2.52
C ILE A 202 4.44 -0.03 2.52
N ILE A 203 4.13 -1.29 2.78
CA ILE A 203 5.13 -2.38 2.67
C ILE A 203 5.75 -2.35 1.28
N GLY A 204 4.92 -2.32 0.24
CA GLY A 204 5.39 -2.22 -1.14
C GLY A 204 6.21 -0.96 -1.42
N TYR A 205 5.77 0.21 -0.95
CA TYR A 205 6.48 1.48 -1.18
C TYR A 205 7.90 1.49 -0.61
N LEU A 206 8.10 0.81 0.53
CA LEU A 206 9.40 0.71 1.20
C LEU A 206 10.27 -0.44 0.63
N SER A 207 9.72 -1.28 -0.24
CA SER A 207 10.39 -2.46 -0.81
C SER A 207 11.27 -2.11 -2.02
N PHE A 208 12.27 -1.25 -1.80
CA PHE A 208 13.05 -0.59 -2.87
C PHE A 208 13.82 -1.52 -3.82
N TYR A 209 14.09 -2.76 -3.39
CA TYR A 209 14.87 -3.74 -4.14
C TYR A 209 14.11 -5.03 -4.41
N SER A 210 12.78 -4.98 -4.32
CA SER A 210 11.93 -6.15 -4.40
C SER A 210 11.11 -6.17 -5.68
N THR A 211 10.73 -7.37 -6.12
CA THR A 211 9.63 -7.53 -7.07
C THR A 211 8.32 -7.54 -6.29
N VAL A 212 7.46 -6.55 -6.55
CA VAL A 212 6.19 -6.36 -5.81
C VAL A 212 5.03 -6.84 -6.66
N TYR A 213 4.20 -7.70 -6.08
CA TYR A 213 3.00 -8.28 -6.65
C TYR A 213 1.77 -7.81 -5.89
N TYR A 214 0.71 -7.44 -6.61
CA TYR A 214 -0.52 -6.96 -6.00
C TYR A 214 -1.75 -7.51 -6.72
N PRO A 215 -2.90 -7.67 -6.03
CA PRO A 215 -4.11 -8.19 -6.64
C PRO A 215 -4.72 -7.19 -7.61
N GLU A 216 -5.19 -7.69 -8.76
CA GLU A 216 -6.00 -6.88 -9.66
C GLU A 216 -7.26 -6.35 -8.95
N TYR A 217 -7.56 -5.09 -9.23
CA TYR A 217 -8.74 -4.41 -8.77
C TYR A 217 -10.04 -5.09 -9.22
N ASP A 218 -10.86 -5.46 -8.24
CA ASP A 218 -12.27 -5.69 -8.45
C ASP A 218 -13.00 -4.37 -8.13
N GLN A 219 -13.48 -3.67 -9.15
CA GLN A 219 -14.13 -2.36 -9.01
C GLN A 219 -15.27 -2.37 -7.99
N ASN A 220 -15.93 -3.51 -7.79
CA ASN A 220 -17.02 -3.66 -6.82
C ASN A 220 -16.54 -3.85 -5.37
N LYS A 221 -15.22 -3.97 -5.16
CA LYS A 221 -14.60 -4.27 -3.86
C LYS A 221 -13.53 -3.24 -3.47
N ILE A 222 -13.40 -2.15 -4.20
CA ILE A 222 -12.45 -1.08 -3.86
C ILE A 222 -13.11 -0.11 -2.88
N TRP A 223 -12.43 0.16 -1.77
CA TRP A 223 -12.87 1.13 -0.74
C TRP A 223 -11.84 2.25 -0.50
N TYR A 224 -10.86 2.36 -1.38
CA TYR A 224 -9.72 3.26 -1.30
C TYR A 224 -9.30 3.68 -2.73
N GLY A 225 -8.46 4.71 -2.87
CA GLY A 225 -7.99 5.13 -4.21
C GLY A 225 -7.00 4.15 -4.86
N ASP A 226 -6.55 4.40 -6.08
CA ASP A 226 -5.54 3.54 -6.71
C ASP A 226 -4.15 3.76 -6.11
N MET A 227 -3.80 2.97 -5.09
CA MET A 227 -2.50 2.98 -4.41
C MET A 227 -1.47 2.00 -5.00
N PHE A 228 -1.87 1.11 -5.91
CA PHE A 228 -1.03 -0.04 -6.30
C PHE A 228 -0.54 0.03 -7.74
N SER A 229 -1.09 0.92 -8.57
CA SER A 229 -0.59 1.19 -9.92
C SER A 229 0.71 2.00 -9.92
N ILE A 230 1.75 1.44 -9.30
CA ILE A 230 3.13 1.92 -9.28
C ILE A 230 3.90 1.27 -10.45
N ASN A 231 4.74 2.06 -11.14
CA ASN A 231 5.54 1.53 -12.23
C ASN A 231 6.48 0.40 -11.76
N GLY A 232 6.55 -0.68 -12.54
CA GLY A 232 7.36 -1.87 -12.22
C GLY A 232 6.70 -2.87 -11.27
N TRP A 233 5.54 -2.55 -10.67
CA TRP A 233 4.78 -3.53 -9.87
C TRP A 233 3.99 -4.47 -10.78
N ILE A 234 3.89 -5.73 -10.36
CA ILE A 234 3.26 -6.80 -11.12
C ILE A 234 1.84 -7.02 -10.62
N LYS A 235 0.87 -6.65 -11.46
CA LYS A 235 -0.54 -6.92 -11.20
C LYS A 235 -0.86 -8.40 -11.42
N CYS A 236 -1.37 -9.05 -10.39
CA CYS A 236 -1.75 -10.46 -10.40
C CYS A 236 -3.26 -10.60 -10.60
N GLN A 237 -3.66 -11.23 -11.71
CA GLN A 237 -5.07 -11.48 -12.04
C GLN A 237 -5.69 -12.54 -11.12
N ASN A 238 -6.98 -12.40 -10.81
CA ASN A 238 -7.75 -13.45 -10.14
C ASN A 238 -8.30 -14.44 -11.19
N PRO A 239 -7.84 -15.70 -11.22
CA PRO A 239 -8.24 -16.65 -12.27
C PRO A 239 -9.71 -17.06 -12.21
N LEU A 240 -10.41 -16.89 -11.08
CA LEU A 240 -11.86 -17.11 -11.03
C LEU A 240 -12.61 -16.08 -11.87
N LYS A 241 -12.11 -14.84 -11.91
CA LYS A 241 -12.65 -13.79 -12.79
C LYS A 241 -12.43 -14.16 -14.26
N LEU A 242 -11.27 -14.70 -14.60
CA LEU A 242 -10.94 -15.17 -15.95
C LEU A 242 -11.83 -16.34 -16.38
N LYS A 243 -12.04 -17.33 -15.49
CA LYS A 243 -12.90 -18.50 -15.74
C LYS A 243 -14.36 -18.08 -15.94
N ASN A 244 -14.87 -17.18 -15.10
CA ASN A 244 -16.23 -16.65 -15.25
C ASN A 244 -16.39 -15.81 -16.52
N LEU A 245 -15.38 -15.01 -16.90
CA LEU A 245 -15.40 -14.28 -18.17
C LEU A 245 -15.47 -15.23 -19.37
N LEU A 246 -14.65 -16.29 -19.34
CA LEU A 246 -14.63 -17.34 -20.38
C LEU A 246 -15.97 -18.08 -20.46
N ILE A 247 -16.54 -18.47 -19.33
CA ILE A 247 -17.85 -19.13 -19.28
C ILE A 247 -18.95 -18.22 -19.84
N ASN A 248 -19.00 -16.96 -19.42
CA ASN A 248 -19.99 -15.99 -19.91
C ASN A 248 -19.82 -15.72 -21.41
N HIS A 249 -18.59 -15.65 -21.90
CA HIS A 249 -18.30 -15.47 -23.32
C HIS A 249 -18.71 -16.71 -24.14
N LEU A 250 -18.44 -17.92 -23.65
CA LEU A 250 -18.88 -19.17 -24.26
C LEU A 250 -20.41 -19.27 -24.29
N GLN A 251 -21.10 -18.92 -23.20
CA GLN A 251 -22.57 -18.89 -23.15
C GLN A 251 -23.16 -17.88 -24.15
N PHE A 252 -22.53 -16.70 -24.31
CA PHE A 252 -22.93 -15.71 -25.30
C PHE A 252 -22.76 -16.23 -26.74
N ILE A 253 -21.63 -16.88 -27.05
CA ILE A 253 -21.37 -17.49 -28.36
C ILE A 253 -22.41 -18.58 -28.66
N VAL A 254 -22.67 -19.48 -27.71
CA VAL A 254 -23.68 -20.54 -27.86
C VAL A 254 -25.05 -19.93 -28.14
N LYS A 255 -25.45 -18.89 -27.41
CA LYS A 255 -26.74 -18.20 -27.63
C LYS A 255 -26.83 -17.55 -29.02
N LYS A 256 -25.73 -16.99 -29.53
CA LYS A 256 -25.66 -16.44 -30.90
C LYS A 256 -25.76 -17.53 -31.97
N ILE A 257 -25.09 -18.67 -31.78
CA ILE A 257 -25.14 -19.79 -32.72
C ILE A 257 -26.55 -20.38 -32.77
N VAL A 258 -27.19 -20.59 -31.62
CA VAL A 258 -28.57 -21.12 -31.56
C VAL A 258 -29.55 -20.19 -32.29
N ASN A 259 -29.39 -18.86 -32.19
CA ASN A 259 -30.23 -17.90 -32.90
C ASN A 259 -29.96 -17.75 -34.41
N ILE A 260 -28.92 -18.40 -34.95
CA ILE A 260 -28.62 -18.43 -36.40
C ILE A 260 -29.14 -19.73 -37.05
N VAL A 261 -29.42 -20.76 -36.24
CA VAL A 261 -29.84 -22.10 -36.69
C VAL A 261 -31.38 -22.27 -36.65
N PHE A 262 -32.13 -21.24 -36.24
CA PHE A 262 -33.59 -21.12 -36.33
C PHE A 262 -33.96 -19.87 -37.13
#